data_AF-W1XIS4-F1
#
_entry.id   AF-W1XIS4-F1
#
_cell.length_a   1.000
_cell.length_b   1.000
_cell.length_c   1.000
_cell.angle_alpha   90.00
_cell.angle_beta   90.00
_cell.angle_gamma   90.00
#
_symmetry.space_group_name_H-M   'P 1'
#
loop_
_entity.id
_entity.type
_entity.pdbx_description
1 polymer ?
#
loop_
_entity_poly.entity_id
_entity_poly.type
_entity_poly.pdbx_seq_one_letter_code
_entity_poly.pdbx_strand_id
1 'polypeptide(L)' 'WLKEMRQNSSKELFAVGEYWTWDVGRLNYYLHKCDYSMSLFDAPLHYNFHSASNSLGHYDMSKIKENTLLKSNPEYTVT' A
#
# COMPACT_ATOMS: atom_id res chain seq x y z
N TRP A 1 3.09 -0.54 20.32
CA TRP A 1 1.62 -0.38 20.33
C TRP A 1 0.87 -1.52 19.63
N LEU A 2 0.84 -1.66 18.29
CA LEU A 2 0.01 -2.70 17.63
C LEU A 2 0.35 -4.13 18.09
N LYS A 3 1.65 -4.42 18.23
CA LYS A 3 2.15 -5.68 18.80
C LYS A 3 1.59 -5.96 20.20
N GLU A 4 1.54 -4.93 21.04
CA GLU A 4 1.04 -5.01 22.42
C GLU A 4 -0.48 -5.23 22.46
N MET A 5 -1.23 -4.58 21.57
CA MET A 5 -2.67 -4.80 21.40
C MET A 5 -2.99 -6.26 20.99
N ARG A 6 -2.20 -6.83 20.08
CA ARG A 6 -2.33 -8.25 19.68
C ARG A 6 -2.01 -9.19 20.82
N GLN A 7 -0.93 -8.92 21.57
CA GLN A 7 -0.55 -9.70 22.74
C GLN A 7 -1.62 -9.69 23.83
N ASN A 8 -2.21 -8.53 24.13
CA ASN A 8 -3.23 -8.39 25.17
C ASN A 8 -4.60 -8.98 24.78
N SER A 9 -4.95 -8.95 23.49
CA SER A 9 -6.24 -9.44 23.02
C SER A 9 -6.23 -10.90 22.57
N SER A 10 -5.05 -11.51 22.39
CA SER A 10 -4.85 -12.82 21.76
C SER A 10 -5.54 -12.94 20.39
N LYS A 11 -5.71 -11.82 19.69
CA LYS A 11 -6.33 -11.73 18.36
C LYS A 11 -5.35 -11.15 17.36
N GLU A 12 -5.51 -11.54 16.10
CA GLU A 12 -4.66 -11.07 15.00
C GLU A 12 -4.78 -9.56 14.76
N LEU A 13 -5.95 -8.94 14.98
CA LEU A 13 -6.19 -7.51 14.77
C LEU A 13 -5.56 -6.98 13.46
N PHE A 14 -6.21 -7.30 12.33
CA PHE A 14 -5.82 -6.74 11.05
C PHE A 14 -5.80 -5.21 11.13
N ALA A 15 -4.71 -4.63 10.63
CA ALA A 15 -4.47 -3.19 10.67
C ALA A 15 -3.93 -2.74 9.32
N VAL A 16 -4.44 -1.59 8.87
CA VAL A 16 -3.97 -0.90 7.68
C VAL A 16 -3.55 0.51 8.07
N GLY A 17 -2.33 0.89 7.68
CA GLY A 17 -1.80 2.23 7.86
C GLY A 17 -2.11 3.10 6.65
N GLU A 18 -2.51 4.33 6.90
CA GLU A 18 -2.64 5.36 5.88
C GLU A 18 -1.33 6.17 5.82
N TYR A 19 -0.45 5.79 4.89
CA TYR A 19 0.77 6.56 4.59
C TYR A 19 0.64 7.15 3.19
N TRP A 20 0.21 8.41 3.09
CA TRP A 20 -0.15 9.01 1.81
C TRP A 20 1.08 9.55 1.05
N THR A 21 1.69 8.68 0.24
CA THR A 21 2.81 9.06 -0.65
C THR A 21 2.76 8.30 -1.95
N TRP A 22 3.23 8.92 -3.03
CA TRP A 22 3.35 8.28 -4.35
C TRP A 22 4.68 7.54 -4.53
N ASP A 23 5.58 7.65 -3.55
CA ASP A 23 6.89 7.01 -3.55
C ASP A 23 6.81 5.61 -2.92
N VAL A 24 6.80 4.57 -3.76
CA VAL A 24 6.81 3.17 -3.33
C VAL A 24 8.03 2.82 -2.47
N GLY A 25 9.16 3.50 -2.67
CA GLY A 25 10.35 3.32 -1.84
C GLY A 25 10.09 3.74 -0.40
N ARG A 26 9.37 4.86 -0.18
CA ARG A 26 8.96 5.31 1.16
C ARG A 26 7.95 4.38 1.81
N LEU A 27 6.99 3.84 1.04
CA LEU A 27 6.03 2.87 1.54
C LEU A 27 6.73 1.58 2.00
N ASN A 28 7.63 1.03 1.18
CA ASN A 28 8.41 -0.15 1.55
C ASN A 28 9.34 0.11 2.74
N TYR A 29 9.97 1.29 2.80
CA TYR A 29 10.77 1.68 3.95
C TYR A 29 9.93 1.75 5.23
N TYR A 30 8.71 2.30 5.15
CA TYR A 30 7.81 2.37 6.30
C TYR A 30 7.37 0.98 6.75
N LEU A 31 6.98 0.09 5.83
CA LEU A 31 6.68 -1.31 6.13
C LEU A 31 7.84 -2.00 6.87
N HIS A 32 9.07 -1.81 6.37
CA HIS A 32 10.27 -2.34 7.01
C HIS A 32 10.50 -1.73 8.41
N LYS A 33 10.25 -0.44 8.60
CA LYS A 33 10.36 0.22 9.92
C LYS A 33 9.30 -0.25 10.91
N CYS A 34 8.17 -0.73 10.43
CA CYS A 34 7.09 -1.30 11.22
C CYS A 34 7.19 -2.82 11.35
N ASP A 35 8.31 -3.44 10.98
CA ASP A 35 8.51 -4.91 10.96
C ASP A 35 7.36 -5.66 10.27
N TYR A 36 6.80 -5.08 9.20
CA TYR A 36 5.67 -5.64 8.47
C TYR A 36 4.45 -5.97 9.36
N SER A 37 4.28 -5.24 10.45
CA SER A 37 3.21 -5.49 11.43
C SER A 37 1.82 -5.09 10.95
N MET A 38 1.71 -4.33 9.85
CA MET A 38 0.46 -3.85 9.27
C MET A 38 0.58 -3.74 7.74
N SER A 39 -0.56 -3.73 7.05
CA SER A 39 -0.63 -3.41 5.63
C SER A 39 -0.68 -1.90 5.42
N LEU A 40 -0.44 -1.40 4.21
CA LEU A 40 -0.62 0.00 3.83
C LEU A 40 -1.58 0.14 2.65
N PHE A 41 -2.24 1.29 2.56
CA PHE A 41 -2.98 1.66 1.35
C PHE A 41 -2.04 1.92 0.17
N ASP A 42 -2.41 1.42 -1.01
CA ASP A 42 -1.68 1.63 -2.25
C ASP A 42 -2.03 3.00 -2.89
N ALA A 43 -1.57 4.08 -2.25
CA ALA A 43 -1.74 5.43 -2.77
C ALA A 43 -1.17 5.63 -4.21
N PRO A 44 -0.04 5.00 -4.61
CA PRO A 44 0.42 5.03 -5.99
C PRO A 44 -0.54 4.34 -6.98
N LEU A 45 -1.13 3.19 -6.61
CA LEU A 45 -2.13 2.55 -7.47
C LEU A 45 -3.39 3.42 -7.64
N HIS A 46 -3.86 4.06 -6.56
CA HIS A 46 -4.94 5.04 -6.64
C HIS A 46 -4.59 6.17 -7.63
N TYR A 47 -3.35 6.66 -7.62
CA TYR A 47 -2.88 7.66 -8.58
C TYR A 47 -2.87 7.14 -10.03
N ASN A 48 -2.45 5.90 -10.25
CA ASN A 48 -2.50 5.27 -11.57
C ASN A 48 -3.94 5.17 -12.10
N PHE A 49 -4.91 4.81 -11.26
CA PHE A 49 -6.33 4.82 -11.65
C PHE A 49 -6.86 6.21 -11.96
N HIS A 50 -6.47 7.21 -11.16
CA HIS A 50 -6.83 8.60 -11.42
C HIS A 50 -6.24 9.11 -12.74
N SER A 51 -4.97 8.80 -13.03
CA SER A 51 -4.35 9.15 -14.31
C SER A 51 -5.05 8.45 -15.47
N ALA A 52 -5.33 7.15 -15.36
CA ALA A 52 -6.01 6.38 -16.40
C ALA A 52 -7.40 6.94 -16.71
N SER A 53 -8.20 7.28 -15.68
CA SER A 53 -9.55 7.82 -15.86
C SER A 53 -9.57 9.20 -16.53
N ASN A 54 -8.52 10.00 -16.35
CA ASN A 54 -8.38 11.33 -16.96
C ASN A 54 -7.61 11.34 -18.29
N SER A 55 -7.11 10.19 -18.75
CA SER A 55 -6.27 10.12 -19.97
C SER A 55 -7.06 9.94 -21.27
N LEU A 56 -8.40 9.94 -21.24
CA LEU A 56 -9.25 9.78 -22.44
C LEU A 56 -8.87 8.57 -23.32
N GLY A 57 -8.44 7.46 -22.70
CA GLY A 57 -8.02 6.25 -23.41
C GLY A 57 -6.55 6.22 -23.86
N HIS A 58 -5.76 7.28 -23.60
CA HIS A 58 -4.34 7.33 -23.94
C HIS A 58 -3.42 6.70 -22.87
N TYR A 59 -3.96 6.30 -21.73
CA TYR A 59 -3.18 5.63 -20.69
C TYR A 59 -2.83 4.20 -21.12
N ASP A 60 -1.56 3.85 -21.05
CA ASP A 60 -1.08 2.49 -21.29
C ASP A 60 -1.46 1.58 -20.12
N MET A 61 -2.57 0.84 -20.28
CA MET A 61 -3.10 -0.05 -19.24
C MET A 61 -2.13 -1.16 -18.83
N SER A 62 -1.12 -1.50 -19.64
CA SER A 62 -0.07 -2.45 -19.23
C SER A 62 0.74 -1.92 -18.04
N LYS A 63 0.75 -0.60 -17.82
CA LYS A 63 1.49 0.08 -16.77
C LYS A 63 0.69 0.36 -15.50
N ILE A 64 -0.58 -0.07 -15.42
CA ILE A 64 -1.47 0.29 -14.30
C ILE A 64 -0.95 -0.17 -12.92
N LYS A 65 -0.13 -1.24 -12.89
CA LYS A 65 0.51 -1.76 -11.66
C LYS A 65 1.97 -1.34 -11.52
N GLU A 66 2.49 -0.50 -12.42
CA GLU A 66 3.86 -0.01 -12.31
C GLU A 66 3.98 1.01 -11.19
N ASN A 67 5.09 0.95 -10.46
CA ASN A 67 5.35 1.80 -9.30
C ASN A 67 4.20 1.76 -8.28
N THR A 68 3.66 0.58 -7.98
CA THR A 68 2.65 0.42 -6.93
C THR A 68 3.14 -0.48 -5.80
N LEU A 69 2.53 -0.32 -4.62
CA LEU A 69 2.82 -1.20 -3.50
C LEU A 69 2.41 -2.64 -3.82
N LEU A 70 1.29 -2.83 -4.53
CA LEU A 70 0.81 -4.11 -5.02
C LEU A 70 1.85 -4.90 -5.83
N LYS A 71 2.65 -4.22 -6.65
CA LYS A 71 3.69 -4.89 -7.44
C LYS A 71 4.91 -5.27 -6.59
N SER A 72 5.24 -4.45 -5.58
CA SER A 72 6.44 -4.65 -4.75
C SER A 72 6.22 -5.54 -3.53
N ASN A 73 5.04 -5.47 -2.91
CA ASN A 73 4.72 -6.09 -1.63
C ASN A 73 3.23 -6.47 -1.53
N PRO A 74 2.77 -7.46 -2.32
CA PRO A 74 1.35 -7.78 -2.48
C PRO A 74 0.66 -8.26 -1.20
N GLU A 75 1.40 -8.83 -0.25
CA GLU A 75 0.85 -9.33 1.02
C GLU A 75 0.52 -8.21 2.02
N TYR A 76 1.14 -7.03 1.85
CA TYR A 76 1.04 -5.90 2.78
C TYR A 76 0.39 -4.67 2.13
N THR A 77 -0.36 -4.87 1.06
CA THR A 77 -1.06 -3.81 0.34
C THR A 77 -2.57 -3.92 0.52
N VAL A 78 -3.25 -2.77 0.56
CA VAL A 78 -4.71 -2.66 0.42
C VAL A 78 -4.98 -1.75 -0.78
N THR A 79 -5.77 -2.25 -1.74
CA THR A 79 -6.06 -1.59 -3.03
C THR A 79 -7.47 -1.05 -3.11
#